data_AF-A0A7W5B699-F1
#
_entry.id   AF-A0A7W5B699-F1
#
_cell.length_a   1.000
_cell.length_b   1.000
_cell.length_c   1.000
_cell.angle_alpha   90.00
_cell.angle_beta   90.00
_cell.angle_gamma   90.00
#
_symmetry.space_group_name_H-M   'P 1'
#
loop_
_entity.id
_entity.type
_entity.pdbx_description
1 polymer ?
#
loop_
_entity_poly.entity_id
_entity_poly.type
_entity_poly.pdbx_seq_one_letter_code
_entity_poly.pdbx_strand_id
1 'polypeptide(L)'
;MNMHDRDIIPIQPLTGERAAQLVAAPVLAQLPASVPTVAYRAPAAMDDKRWRAHTIGGRSYRIAQPVTFTPYASAKPCSARCRFCSESLIEKASAKPSSSLRPGSAYFDNLRAALRELAGLPISYSLSGLETTDDPEWMYQMLDALQRHAASSPVNDRVLYTNGSGLAHAAHGAALIERLAVFGLDWVELSRHHHHENINQSIMRFRPGVEVRQQGRFLTMLQRLTSRIPVKLVCIVQAGGVATAGDVLDYLGWARELGVEAVVFREFSQLDDSYKDNVTSRYIAGTRIPMADLLEQCLNQPEFAGRFGFEQVTEGYYFWNLVGHYRGMRVTFEASDYALMHRQHGSGNVYKLVFHANGNLCAGWNPERHILFSSAREEALIG
;
A
#
# COMPACT_ATOMS: atom_id res chain seq x y z
N MET A 1 0.37 -29.38 -6.75
CA MET A 1 1.57 -28.54 -6.94
C MET A 1 1.06 -27.16 -7.27
N ASN A 2 0.82 -26.32 -6.26
CA ASN A 2 0.28 -24.97 -6.48
C ASN A 2 1.42 -24.10 -7.01
N MET A 3 1.37 -23.74 -8.29
CA MET A 3 2.07 -22.56 -8.78
C MET A 3 1.65 -21.39 -7.88
N HIS A 4 2.61 -20.71 -7.27
CA HIS A 4 2.32 -19.42 -6.67
C HIS A 4 1.89 -18.49 -7.81
N ASP A 5 0.69 -17.92 -7.75
CA ASP A 5 0.15 -17.02 -8.80
C ASP A 5 0.99 -15.73 -9.00
N ARG A 6 2.13 -15.58 -8.31
CA ARG A 6 3.19 -14.62 -8.67
C ARG A 6 3.75 -14.87 -10.07
N ASP A 7 3.72 -16.12 -10.55
CA ASP A 7 4.28 -16.54 -11.85
C ASP A 7 3.44 -16.09 -13.06
N ILE A 8 2.24 -15.53 -12.83
CA ILE A 8 1.36 -15.08 -13.93
C ILE A 8 1.73 -13.68 -14.43
N ILE A 9 2.49 -12.89 -13.67
CA ILE A 9 2.83 -11.51 -14.03
C ILE A 9 3.85 -11.53 -15.16
N PRO A 10 3.52 -11.05 -16.38
CA PRO A 10 4.45 -11.09 -17.48
C PRO A 10 5.59 -10.11 -17.23
N ILE A 11 6.81 -10.65 -17.23
CA ILE A 11 8.06 -9.90 -17.22
C ILE A 11 8.58 -9.86 -18.64
N GLN A 12 8.80 -8.66 -19.17
CA GLN A 12 9.24 -8.46 -20.55
C GLN A 12 10.48 -7.58 -20.60
N PRO A 13 11.37 -7.75 -21.59
CA PRO A 13 12.45 -6.81 -21.83
C PRO A 13 11.90 -5.39 -22.07
N LEU A 14 12.52 -4.39 -21.44
CA LEU A 14 12.22 -3.00 -21.69
C LEU A 14 12.90 -2.57 -23.00
N THR A 15 12.12 -2.32 -24.05
CA THR A 15 12.59 -1.75 -25.32
C THR A 15 12.19 -0.28 -25.42
N GLY A 16 12.84 0.51 -26.28
CA GLY A 16 12.52 1.95 -26.42
C GLY A 16 11.06 2.24 -26.78
N GLU A 17 10.44 1.43 -27.64
CA GLU A 17 9.02 1.55 -28.00
C GLU A 17 8.10 1.25 -26.80
N ARG A 18 8.42 0.21 -26.04
CA ARG A 18 7.66 -0.14 -24.83
C ARG A 18 7.83 0.90 -23.73
N ALA A 19 9.04 1.43 -23.57
CA ALA A 19 9.32 2.49 -22.60
C ALA A 19 8.42 3.71 -22.83
N ALA A 20 8.18 4.08 -24.09
CA ALA A 20 7.32 5.21 -24.46
C ALA A 20 5.82 4.98 -24.16
N GLN A 21 5.39 3.73 -23.96
CA GLN A 21 3.99 3.37 -23.71
C GLN A 21 3.64 3.21 -22.23
N LEU A 22 4.64 3.19 -21.35
CA LEU A 22 4.43 3.02 -19.91
C LEU A 22 3.85 4.30 -19.29
N VAL A 23 3.06 4.17 -18.23
CA VAL A 23 2.70 5.31 -17.37
C VAL A 23 3.94 6.02 -16.82
N ALA A 24 5.03 5.27 -16.66
CA ALA A 24 6.34 5.76 -16.25
C ALA A 24 7.18 6.37 -17.41
N ALA A 25 6.67 6.40 -18.64
CA ALA A 25 7.43 6.75 -19.85
C ALA A 25 8.30 8.01 -19.77
N PRO A 26 7.85 9.14 -19.19
CA PRO A 26 8.69 10.34 -19.11
C PRO A 26 9.96 10.13 -18.28
N VAL A 27 9.87 9.30 -17.23
CA VAL A 27 10.98 9.00 -16.31
C VAL A 27 11.87 7.92 -16.89
N LEU A 28 11.27 6.87 -17.47
CA LEU A 28 12.00 5.75 -18.03
C LEU A 28 12.74 6.09 -19.33
N ALA A 29 12.24 7.05 -20.11
CA ALA A 29 12.92 7.55 -21.30
C ALA A 29 14.27 8.22 -20.97
N GLN A 30 14.44 8.71 -19.75
CA GLN A 30 15.68 9.31 -19.26
C GLN A 30 16.59 8.30 -18.55
N LEU A 31 16.09 7.09 -18.26
CA LEU A 31 16.92 6.05 -17.67
C LEU A 31 17.94 5.56 -18.70
N PRO A 32 19.15 5.18 -18.27
CA PRO A 32 20.08 4.52 -19.17
C PRO A 32 19.41 3.27 -19.76
N ALA A 33 19.86 2.81 -20.93
CA ALA A 33 19.38 1.59 -21.59
C ALA A 33 19.51 0.29 -20.74
N SER A 34 19.96 0.41 -19.49
CA SER A 34 20.28 -0.65 -18.53
C SER A 34 19.12 -1.13 -17.67
N VAL A 35 17.91 -0.55 -17.73
CA VAL A 35 16.76 -1.17 -17.05
C VAL A 35 16.36 -2.41 -17.83
N PRO A 36 16.48 -3.62 -17.26
CA PRO A 36 16.44 -4.83 -18.07
C PRO A 36 14.99 -5.24 -18.41
N THR A 37 14.05 -5.04 -17.49
CA THR A 37 12.69 -5.60 -17.63
C THR A 37 11.57 -4.74 -17.05
N VAL A 38 10.35 -5.00 -17.52
CA VAL A 38 9.08 -4.49 -16.99
C VAL A 38 8.18 -5.65 -16.59
N ALA A 39 7.63 -5.59 -15.39
CA ALA A 39 6.56 -6.46 -14.91
C ALA A 39 5.20 -5.73 -15.00
N TYR A 40 4.28 -6.24 -15.82
CA TYR A 40 2.95 -5.65 -15.98
C TYR A 40 1.95 -6.28 -15.01
N ARG A 41 1.75 -5.71 -13.82
CA ARG A 41 0.80 -6.25 -12.83
C ARG A 41 -0.64 -6.12 -13.29
N ALA A 42 -1.00 -5.02 -13.94
CA ALA A 42 -2.33 -4.89 -14.52
C ALA A 42 -2.48 -5.82 -15.74
N PRO A 43 -3.56 -6.61 -15.83
CA PRO A 43 -3.81 -7.42 -17.01
C PRO A 43 -4.20 -6.57 -18.22
N ALA A 44 -3.64 -6.91 -19.39
CA ALA A 44 -4.08 -6.34 -20.65
C ALA A 44 -5.54 -6.72 -20.92
N ALA A 45 -6.27 -5.93 -21.71
CA ALA A 45 -7.71 -6.10 -21.89
C ALA A 45 -8.13 -7.49 -22.40
N MET A 46 -7.26 -8.21 -23.11
CA MET A 46 -7.52 -9.55 -23.68
C MET A 46 -6.77 -10.68 -22.94
N ASP A 47 -6.23 -10.40 -21.75
CA ASP A 47 -5.46 -11.39 -20.97
C ASP A 47 -6.39 -12.30 -20.14
N ASP A 48 -7.04 -13.27 -20.80
CA ASP A 48 -8.04 -14.14 -20.20
C ASP A 48 -7.50 -15.00 -19.04
N LYS A 49 -6.18 -15.20 -18.95
CA LYS A 49 -5.55 -15.93 -17.84
C LYS A 49 -5.52 -15.12 -16.55
N ARG A 50 -5.40 -13.80 -16.67
CA ARG A 50 -5.33 -12.88 -15.53
C ARG A 50 -6.62 -12.11 -15.28
N TRP A 51 -7.59 -12.22 -16.16
CA TRP A 51 -8.96 -11.79 -15.91
C TRP A 51 -9.82 -12.96 -15.46
N ARG A 52 -10.05 -13.07 -14.15
CA ARG A 52 -10.91 -14.11 -13.59
C ARG A 52 -12.35 -13.63 -13.49
N ALA A 53 -13.27 -14.40 -14.06
CA ALA A 53 -14.69 -14.26 -13.77
C ALA A 53 -14.97 -14.83 -12.38
N HIS A 54 -15.66 -14.09 -11.53
CA HIS A 54 -16.01 -14.53 -10.16
C HIS A 54 -17.36 -13.98 -9.75
N THR A 55 -18.17 -14.78 -9.06
CA THR A 55 -19.50 -14.37 -8.61
C THR A 55 -19.41 -13.83 -7.19
N ILE A 56 -19.93 -12.61 -6.97
CA ILE A 56 -20.01 -11.94 -5.67
C ILE A 56 -21.43 -11.39 -5.52
N GLY A 57 -22.12 -11.69 -4.43
CA GLY A 57 -23.49 -11.23 -4.18
C GLY A 57 -24.46 -11.62 -5.31
N GLY A 58 -24.26 -12.79 -5.91
CA GLY A 58 -25.06 -13.29 -7.05
C GLY A 58 -24.79 -12.63 -8.40
N ARG A 59 -23.78 -11.75 -8.51
CA ARG A 59 -23.41 -11.07 -9.77
C ARG A 59 -22.01 -11.50 -10.21
N SER A 60 -21.83 -11.71 -11.51
CA SER A 60 -20.52 -12.04 -12.08
C SER A 60 -19.70 -10.78 -12.33
N TYR A 61 -18.44 -10.80 -11.89
CA TYR A 61 -17.47 -9.72 -12.03
C TYR A 61 -16.21 -10.21 -12.72
N ARG A 62 -15.56 -9.30 -13.45
CA ARG A 62 -14.25 -9.52 -14.04
C ARG A 62 -13.17 -8.95 -13.12
N ILE A 63 -12.35 -9.82 -12.54
CA ILE A 63 -11.37 -9.47 -11.51
C ILE A 63 -9.95 -9.63 -12.05
N ALA A 64 -9.17 -8.56 -11.98
CA ALA A 64 -7.78 -8.52 -12.41
C ALA A 64 -6.88 -9.29 -11.44
N GLN A 65 -6.00 -10.15 -11.94
CA GLN A 65 -5.02 -10.88 -11.14
C GLN A 65 -3.60 -10.35 -11.34
N PRO A 66 -2.80 -10.20 -10.26
CA PRO A 66 -3.18 -10.41 -8.85
C PRO A 66 -4.11 -9.30 -8.33
N VAL A 67 -5.12 -9.67 -7.52
CA VAL A 67 -6.01 -8.71 -6.81
C VAL A 67 -5.65 -8.64 -5.32
N THR A 68 -5.81 -7.46 -4.73
CA THR A 68 -5.65 -7.27 -3.28
C THR A 68 -7.00 -7.19 -2.58
N PHE A 69 -7.12 -7.85 -1.43
CA PHE A 69 -8.21 -7.70 -0.47
C PHE A 69 -7.72 -6.91 0.75
N THR A 70 -8.40 -5.80 1.04
CA THR A 70 -8.07 -4.89 2.14
C THR A 70 -9.25 -4.83 3.13
N PRO A 71 -9.17 -5.47 4.30
CA PRO A 71 -10.05 -5.12 5.41
C PRO A 71 -9.62 -3.74 5.92
N TYR A 72 -10.40 -2.71 5.60
CA TYR A 72 -10.02 -1.32 5.86
C TYR A 72 -9.94 -1.04 7.37
N ALA A 73 -8.74 -0.73 7.84
CA ALA A 73 -8.48 -0.39 9.22
C ALA A 73 -9.22 0.90 9.62
N SER A 74 -10.23 0.74 10.47
CA SER A 74 -11.10 1.84 10.91
C SER A 74 -11.61 1.65 12.34
N ALA A 75 -11.08 0.69 13.10
CA ALA A 75 -11.49 0.45 14.49
C ALA A 75 -11.31 1.69 15.38
N LYS A 76 -10.20 2.42 15.18
CA LYS A 76 -9.88 3.65 15.91
C LYS A 76 -9.37 4.73 14.95
N PRO A 77 -9.47 6.02 15.33
CA PRO A 77 -8.76 7.08 14.64
C PRO A 77 -7.24 6.81 14.65
N CYS A 78 -6.56 7.08 13.53
CA CYS A 78 -5.11 6.92 13.42
C CYS A 78 -4.37 7.73 14.49
N SER A 79 -3.35 7.11 15.08
CA SER A 79 -2.36 7.68 15.99
C SER A 79 -1.51 8.78 15.34
N ALA A 80 -1.36 8.75 14.01
CA ALA A 80 -0.74 9.79 13.21
C ALA A 80 -1.76 10.77 12.61
N ARG A 81 -1.30 11.99 12.28
CA ARG A 81 -2.12 13.06 11.65
C ARG A 81 -1.37 13.69 10.48
N CYS A 82 -0.78 12.84 9.64
CA CYS A 82 -0.06 13.19 8.44
C CYS A 82 -0.87 14.20 7.60
N ARG A 83 -0.25 15.31 7.19
CA ARG A 83 -0.98 16.34 6.41
C ARG A 83 -1.38 15.84 5.01
N PHE A 84 -0.62 14.89 4.48
CA PHE A 84 -0.82 14.25 3.19
C PHE A 84 -1.69 12.98 3.24
N CYS A 85 -2.35 12.69 4.38
CA CYS A 85 -3.12 11.45 4.54
C CYS A 85 -4.23 11.38 3.48
N SER A 86 -4.19 10.35 2.61
CA SER A 86 -5.21 10.08 1.58
C SER A 86 -6.62 10.05 2.18
N GLU A 87 -6.71 9.54 3.40
CA GLU A 87 -7.95 9.39 4.17
C GLU A 87 -8.57 10.72 4.65
N SER A 88 -7.84 11.83 4.47
CA SER A 88 -8.33 13.21 4.68
C SER A 88 -8.66 13.94 3.38
N LEU A 89 -8.42 13.32 2.22
CA LEU A 89 -8.93 13.81 0.95
C LEU A 89 -10.45 13.62 0.90
N ILE A 90 -11.13 14.57 0.27
CA ILE A 90 -12.60 14.55 0.16
C ILE A 90 -12.96 14.56 -1.32
N GLU A 91 -13.45 13.45 -1.84
CA GLU A 91 -14.05 13.42 -3.16
C GLU A 91 -15.29 14.33 -3.21
N LYS A 92 -15.46 15.09 -4.28
CA LYS A 92 -16.61 15.99 -4.50
C LYS A 92 -17.93 15.24 -4.47
N ALA A 93 -17.94 13.99 -4.92
CA ALA A 93 -19.14 13.20 -5.16
C ALA A 93 -19.31 12.00 -4.21
N SER A 94 -18.59 11.99 -3.08
CA SER A 94 -18.77 11.02 -1.98
C SER A 94 -19.41 11.71 -0.77
N ALA A 95 -20.33 11.02 -0.08
CA ALA A 95 -20.97 11.57 1.12
C ALA A 95 -20.10 11.37 2.37
N LYS A 96 -19.40 10.22 2.49
CA LYS A 96 -18.58 9.89 3.67
C LYS A 96 -17.29 9.16 3.29
N PRO A 97 -16.12 9.60 3.77
CA PRO A 97 -14.86 8.87 3.59
C PRO A 97 -14.83 7.63 4.48
N SER A 98 -14.14 6.58 4.02
CA SER A 98 -13.90 5.33 4.78
C SER A 98 -13.35 5.57 6.18
N SER A 99 -12.51 6.59 6.33
CA SER A 99 -11.86 7.00 7.58
C SER A 99 -12.82 7.50 8.67
N SER A 100 -14.03 7.89 8.27
CA SER A 100 -15.10 8.32 9.19
C SER A 100 -15.96 7.17 9.71
N LEU A 101 -15.91 6.00 9.07
CA LEU A 101 -16.70 4.84 9.44
C LEU A 101 -16.07 4.13 10.63
N ARG A 102 -16.89 3.51 11.49
CA ARG A 102 -16.42 2.67 12.61
C ARG A 102 -17.13 1.32 12.56
N PRO A 103 -16.43 0.21 12.83
CA PRO A 103 -17.03 -1.11 12.84
C PRO A 103 -18.10 -1.20 13.93
N GLY A 104 -19.30 -1.67 13.56
CA GLY A 104 -20.34 -2.06 14.52
C GLY A 104 -20.10 -3.46 15.09
N SER A 105 -20.99 -3.93 15.96
CA SER A 105 -20.91 -5.28 16.57
C SER A 105 -20.91 -6.41 15.54
N ALA A 106 -21.62 -6.24 14.42
CA ALA A 106 -21.70 -7.21 13.33
C ALA A 106 -20.48 -7.21 12.38
N TYR A 107 -19.46 -6.38 12.62
CA TYR A 107 -18.34 -6.20 11.68
C TYR A 107 -17.66 -7.51 11.28
N PHE A 108 -17.33 -8.37 12.25
CA PHE A 108 -16.61 -9.61 11.95
C PHE A 108 -17.51 -10.68 11.33
N ASP A 109 -18.81 -10.68 11.60
CA ASP A 109 -19.77 -11.52 10.87
C ASP A 109 -19.84 -11.10 9.41
N ASN A 110 -19.96 -9.80 9.16
CA ASN A 110 -19.99 -9.22 7.82
C ASN A 110 -18.67 -9.45 7.06
N LEU A 111 -17.52 -9.34 7.73
CA LEU A 111 -16.21 -9.65 7.15
C LEU A 111 -16.13 -11.11 6.74
N ARG A 112 -16.59 -12.04 7.60
CA ARG A 112 -16.64 -13.47 7.28
C ARG A 112 -17.58 -13.74 6.11
N ALA A 113 -18.71 -13.05 6.01
CA ALA A 113 -19.63 -13.16 4.87
C ALA A 113 -18.96 -12.71 3.57
N ALA A 114 -18.33 -11.53 3.56
CA ALA A 114 -17.59 -11.05 2.41
C ALA A 114 -16.43 -11.99 2.00
N LEU A 115 -15.72 -12.59 2.96
CA LEU A 115 -14.68 -13.57 2.67
C LEU A 115 -15.24 -14.87 2.07
N ARG A 116 -16.46 -15.30 2.42
CA ARG A 116 -17.12 -16.44 1.77
C ARG A 116 -17.42 -16.16 0.30
N GLU A 117 -17.85 -14.93 -0.02
CA GLU A 117 -18.04 -14.51 -1.42
C GLU A 117 -16.75 -14.55 -2.23
N LEU A 118 -15.58 -14.46 -1.58
CA LEU A 118 -14.27 -14.50 -2.22
C LEU A 118 -13.63 -15.90 -2.20
N ALA A 119 -14.32 -16.92 -1.70
CA ALA A 119 -13.78 -18.27 -1.62
C ALA A 119 -13.39 -18.81 -3.00
N GLY A 120 -12.18 -19.38 -3.10
CA GLY A 120 -11.62 -19.92 -4.35
C GLY A 120 -10.95 -18.87 -5.26
N LEU A 121 -11.14 -17.57 -5.01
CA LEU A 121 -10.44 -16.51 -5.74
C LEU A 121 -9.03 -16.31 -5.14
N PRO A 122 -7.96 -16.39 -5.94
CA PRO A 122 -6.62 -16.01 -5.46
C PRO A 122 -6.59 -14.52 -5.15
N ILE A 123 -6.25 -14.20 -3.91
CA ILE A 123 -6.15 -12.82 -3.42
C ILE A 123 -4.88 -12.63 -2.62
N SER A 124 -4.34 -11.40 -2.60
CA SER A 124 -3.34 -10.98 -1.63
C SER A 124 -4.00 -10.17 -0.52
N TYR A 125 -3.63 -10.40 0.74
CA TYR A 125 -4.07 -9.58 1.85
C TYR A 125 -3.22 -8.32 1.97
N SER A 126 -3.88 -7.17 1.98
CA SER A 126 -3.29 -5.86 2.23
C SER A 126 -3.89 -5.30 3.52
N LEU A 127 -3.18 -5.41 4.64
CA LEU A 127 -3.65 -4.89 5.93
C LEU A 127 -3.32 -3.40 5.99
N SER A 128 -4.29 -2.55 5.62
CA SER A 128 -4.12 -1.10 5.51
C SER A 128 -5.43 -0.34 5.76
N GLY A 129 -5.40 0.98 5.61
CA GLY A 129 -6.53 1.89 5.80
C GLY A 129 -6.04 3.07 6.62
N LEU A 130 -6.52 3.19 7.86
CA LEU A 130 -5.85 3.97 8.90
C LEU A 130 -4.67 3.17 9.49
N GLU A 131 -4.51 3.18 10.81
CA GLU A 131 -3.47 2.43 11.50
C GLU A 131 -4.04 1.16 12.14
N THR A 132 -3.85 0.04 11.45
CA THR A 132 -4.33 -1.28 11.86
C THR A 132 -3.83 -1.68 13.24
N THR A 133 -2.59 -1.31 13.60
CA THR A 133 -1.94 -1.76 14.83
C THR A 133 -2.38 -0.98 16.08
N ASP A 134 -3.09 0.14 15.93
CA ASP A 134 -3.58 0.95 17.07
C ASP A 134 -4.65 0.22 17.92
N ASP A 135 -5.24 -0.87 17.40
CA ASP A 135 -6.19 -1.70 18.11
C ASP A 135 -5.80 -3.19 18.04
N PRO A 136 -5.01 -3.69 19.02
CA PRO A 136 -4.51 -5.06 18.98
C PRO A 136 -5.64 -6.09 19.04
N GLU A 137 -6.70 -5.85 19.81
CA GLU A 137 -7.81 -6.80 19.95
C GLU A 137 -8.60 -6.93 18.65
N TRP A 138 -8.95 -5.79 18.04
CA TRP A 138 -9.59 -5.80 16.73
C TRP A 138 -8.68 -6.45 15.68
N MET A 139 -7.38 -6.17 15.71
CA MET A 139 -6.42 -6.77 14.79
C MET A 139 -6.34 -8.29 14.98
N TYR A 140 -6.33 -8.80 16.21
CA TYR A 140 -6.32 -10.25 16.47
C TYR A 140 -7.53 -10.95 15.86
N GLN A 141 -8.73 -10.41 16.06
CA GLN A 141 -9.96 -10.95 15.48
C GLN A 141 -9.98 -10.88 13.95
N MET A 142 -9.43 -9.80 13.37
CA MET A 142 -9.25 -9.68 11.93
C MET A 142 -8.31 -10.77 11.40
N LEU A 143 -7.15 -10.95 12.03
CA LEU A 143 -6.18 -11.99 11.64
C LEU A 143 -6.78 -13.39 11.74
N ASP A 144 -7.60 -13.68 12.76
CA ASP A 144 -8.33 -14.95 12.86
C ASP A 144 -9.30 -15.17 11.70
N ALA A 145 -10.05 -14.14 11.30
CA ALA A 145 -10.97 -14.23 10.16
C ALA A 145 -10.21 -14.51 8.85
N LEU A 146 -9.09 -13.81 8.62
CA LEU A 146 -8.25 -13.98 7.43
C LEU A 146 -7.54 -15.33 7.41
N GLN A 147 -7.07 -15.83 8.57
CA GLN A 147 -6.42 -17.13 8.68
C GLN A 147 -7.42 -18.26 8.37
N ARG A 148 -8.67 -18.16 8.85
CA ARG A 148 -9.73 -19.11 8.51
C ARG A 148 -10.02 -19.13 7.02
N HIS A 149 -10.13 -17.97 6.36
CA HIS A 149 -10.30 -17.91 4.91
C HIS A 149 -9.09 -18.52 4.18
N ALA A 150 -7.87 -18.21 4.61
CA ALA A 150 -6.64 -18.73 3.99
C ALA A 150 -6.49 -20.26 4.12
N ALA A 151 -7.16 -20.89 5.09
CA ALA A 151 -7.14 -22.34 5.26
C ALA A 151 -7.91 -23.09 4.15
N SER A 152 -8.83 -22.42 3.45
CA SER A 152 -9.67 -23.02 2.42
C SER A 152 -9.68 -22.27 1.09
N SER A 153 -8.86 -21.24 0.95
CA SER A 153 -8.87 -20.32 -0.19
C SER A 153 -7.44 -19.87 -0.54
N PRO A 154 -7.09 -19.77 -1.83
CA PRO A 154 -5.74 -19.39 -2.25
C PRO A 154 -5.39 -17.95 -1.82
N VAL A 155 -4.25 -17.80 -1.15
CA VAL A 155 -3.70 -16.50 -0.75
C VAL A 155 -2.28 -16.36 -1.29
N ASN A 156 -2.03 -15.29 -2.04
CA ASN A 156 -0.76 -15.07 -2.74
C ASN A 156 0.27 -14.36 -1.86
N ASP A 157 -0.11 -13.21 -1.32
CA ASP A 157 0.75 -12.41 -0.44
C ASP A 157 -0.02 -11.93 0.80
N ARG A 158 0.71 -11.63 1.87
CA ARG A 158 0.22 -11.02 3.10
C ARG A 158 1.12 -9.85 3.48
N VAL A 159 0.60 -8.64 3.34
CA VAL A 159 1.36 -7.41 3.54
C VAL A 159 0.70 -6.54 4.58
N LEU A 160 1.49 -6.01 5.52
CA LEU A 160 1.04 -5.00 6.48
C LEU A 160 1.61 -3.63 6.11
N TYR A 161 0.73 -2.64 6.06
CA TYR A 161 1.11 -1.22 6.00
C TYR A 161 0.86 -0.61 7.38
N THR A 162 1.90 -0.07 8.01
CA THR A 162 1.79 0.48 9.36
C THR A 162 2.75 1.65 9.58
N ASN A 163 2.38 2.58 10.45
CA ASN A 163 3.27 3.59 11.02
C ASN A 163 4.03 3.10 12.27
N GLY A 164 3.76 1.87 12.73
CA GLY A 164 4.44 1.19 13.82
C GLY A 164 3.97 1.58 15.23
N SER A 165 2.91 2.39 15.38
CA SER A 165 2.44 2.86 16.69
C SER A 165 2.08 1.73 17.66
N GLY A 166 1.27 0.76 17.22
CA GLY A 166 0.89 -0.38 18.05
C GLY A 166 2.04 -1.37 18.26
N LEU A 167 2.91 -1.51 17.25
CA LEU A 167 4.09 -2.38 17.34
C LEU A 167 5.12 -1.85 18.35
N ALA A 168 5.20 -0.53 18.51
CA ALA A 168 6.12 0.12 19.44
C ALA A 168 5.59 0.18 20.88
N HIS A 169 4.29 -0.04 21.09
CA HIS A 169 3.66 0.12 22.39
C HIS A 169 4.24 -0.84 23.43
N ALA A 170 4.68 -0.32 24.58
CA ALA A 170 5.40 -1.09 25.59
C ALA A 170 4.62 -2.32 26.11
N ALA A 171 3.32 -2.17 26.34
CA ALA A 171 2.50 -3.23 26.94
C ALA A 171 2.17 -4.40 26.01
N HIS A 172 1.98 -4.17 24.70
CA HIS A 172 1.42 -5.20 23.80
C HIS A 172 2.17 -5.34 22.47
N GLY A 173 3.10 -4.44 22.12
CA GLY A 173 3.78 -4.45 20.83
C GLY A 173 4.56 -5.74 20.57
N ALA A 174 5.18 -6.34 21.59
CA ALA A 174 5.87 -7.63 21.46
C ALA A 174 4.90 -8.75 21.05
N ALA A 175 3.78 -8.88 21.77
CA ALA A 175 2.77 -9.90 21.48
C ALA A 175 2.15 -9.71 20.09
N LEU A 176 1.94 -8.46 19.69
CA LEU A 176 1.40 -8.13 18.37
C LEU A 176 2.36 -8.53 17.23
N ILE A 177 3.67 -8.29 17.40
CA ILE A 177 4.70 -8.72 16.43
C ILE A 177 4.73 -10.24 16.31
N GLU A 178 4.69 -10.99 17.42
CA GLU A 178 4.66 -12.45 17.38
C GLU A 178 3.39 -12.96 16.68
N ARG A 179 2.24 -12.34 16.95
CA ARG A 179 0.99 -12.69 16.28
C ARG A 179 1.04 -12.46 14.77
N LEU A 180 1.68 -11.38 14.33
CA LEU A 180 1.90 -11.08 12.92
C LEU A 180 2.87 -12.06 12.25
N ALA A 181 3.90 -12.50 12.98
CA ALA A 181 4.84 -13.51 12.49
C ALA A 181 4.15 -14.87 12.32
N VAL A 182 3.31 -15.29 13.28
CA VAL A 182 2.49 -16.51 13.18
C VAL A 182 1.48 -16.43 12.03
N PHE A 183 0.91 -15.25 11.78
CA PHE A 183 0.06 -15.01 10.62
C PHE A 183 0.82 -15.16 9.29
N GLY A 184 2.16 -15.12 9.31
CA GLY A 184 3.00 -15.35 8.15
C GLY A 184 2.94 -14.22 7.14
N LEU A 185 3.12 -12.98 7.60
CA LEU A 185 3.31 -11.84 6.69
C LEU A 185 4.54 -12.08 5.79
N ASP A 186 4.41 -11.80 4.50
CA ASP A 186 5.54 -11.79 3.57
C ASP A 186 6.48 -10.60 3.85
N TRP A 187 5.92 -9.43 4.15
CA TRP A 187 6.67 -8.27 4.63
C TRP A 187 5.77 -7.22 5.32
N VAL A 188 6.43 -6.30 6.03
CA VAL A 188 5.85 -5.06 6.55
C VAL A 188 6.38 -3.86 5.78
N GLU A 189 5.48 -3.00 5.30
CA GLU A 189 5.78 -1.63 4.88
C GLU A 189 5.62 -0.69 6.07
N LEU A 190 6.75 -0.29 6.65
CA LEU A 190 6.81 0.52 7.86
C LEU A 190 7.07 1.99 7.50
N SER A 191 6.08 2.85 7.74
CA SER A 191 6.15 4.28 7.46
C SER A 191 7.14 4.98 8.38
N ARG A 192 8.24 5.45 7.78
CA ARG A 192 9.21 6.37 8.38
C ARG A 192 9.64 7.34 7.31
N HIS A 193 9.20 8.59 7.41
CA HIS A 193 9.36 9.56 6.32
C HIS A 193 10.54 10.51 6.50
N HIS A 194 11.30 10.33 7.58
CA HIS A 194 12.61 10.95 7.75
C HIS A 194 13.44 10.19 8.80
N HIS A 195 14.77 10.17 8.67
CA HIS A 195 15.63 9.52 9.65
C HIS A 195 15.71 10.31 10.98
N HIS A 196 15.82 11.65 10.92
CA HIS A 196 15.71 12.51 12.10
C HIS A 196 14.31 12.55 12.74
N GLU A 197 14.25 12.40 14.07
CA GLU A 197 13.01 12.37 14.86
C GLU A 197 12.13 13.59 14.66
N ASN A 198 12.69 14.80 14.82
CA ASN A 198 11.92 16.04 14.77
C ASN A 198 11.28 16.29 13.40
N ILE A 199 12.00 15.96 12.33
CA ILE A 199 11.49 16.09 10.96
C ILE A 199 10.43 15.01 10.70
N ASN A 200 10.69 13.76 11.09
CA ASN A 200 9.68 12.71 10.95
C ASN A 200 8.40 13.04 11.74
N GLN A 201 8.53 13.62 12.92
CA GLN A 201 7.39 14.04 13.74
C GLN A 201 6.65 15.24 13.13
N SER A 202 7.34 16.17 12.45
CA SER A 202 6.66 17.27 11.73
C SER A 202 5.82 16.76 10.55
N ILE A 203 6.26 15.65 9.94
CA ILE A 203 5.61 14.97 8.81
C ILE A 203 4.48 14.05 9.28
N MET A 204 4.79 13.06 10.13
CA MET A 204 3.86 12.04 10.61
C MET A 204 2.85 12.59 11.62
N ARG A 205 3.27 13.59 12.40
CA ARG A 205 2.44 14.28 13.39
C ARG A 205 1.74 13.32 14.35
N PHE A 206 2.50 12.37 14.88
CA PHE A 206 2.00 11.45 15.90
C PHE A 206 1.40 12.22 17.08
N ARG A 207 0.29 11.71 17.61
CA ARG A 207 -0.39 12.30 18.78
C ARG A 207 0.51 12.24 20.03
N PRO A 208 0.28 13.11 21.02
CA PRO A 208 0.92 12.96 22.33
C PRO A 208 0.70 11.55 22.89
N GLY A 209 1.73 10.99 23.54
CA GLY A 209 1.68 9.64 24.12
C GLY A 209 1.97 8.49 23.15
N VAL A 210 2.00 8.72 21.83
CA VAL A 210 2.35 7.67 20.86
C VAL A 210 3.85 7.39 20.91
N GLU A 211 4.24 6.20 21.37
CA GLU A 211 5.64 5.86 21.68
C GLU A 211 6.56 5.89 20.45
N VAL A 212 6.10 5.41 19.30
CA VAL A 212 6.90 5.32 18.05
C VAL A 212 7.41 6.67 17.56
N ARG A 213 6.85 7.78 18.06
CA ARG A 213 7.36 9.12 17.77
C ARG A 213 8.81 9.31 18.22
N GLN A 214 9.23 8.61 19.29
CA GLN A 214 10.56 8.70 19.87
C GLN A 214 11.51 7.76 19.13
N GLN A 215 12.69 8.24 18.77
CA GLN A 215 13.69 7.50 18.01
C GLN A 215 14.05 6.19 18.69
N GLY A 216 14.36 6.23 20.00
CA GLY A 216 14.73 5.01 20.74
C GLY A 216 13.62 3.94 20.74
N ARG A 217 12.35 4.36 20.83
CA ARG A 217 11.19 3.45 20.76
C ARG A 217 11.01 2.88 19.36
N PHE A 218 11.14 3.71 18.33
CA PHE A 218 11.14 3.25 16.94
C PHE A 218 12.24 2.23 16.67
N LEU A 219 13.48 2.50 17.09
CA LEU A 219 14.62 1.60 16.87
C LEU A 219 14.45 0.26 17.59
N THR A 220 13.99 0.28 18.84
CA THR A 220 13.72 -0.95 19.61
C THR A 220 12.62 -1.79 18.94
N MET A 221 11.55 -1.13 18.46
CA MET A 221 10.48 -1.80 17.73
C MET A 221 10.97 -2.37 16.40
N LEU A 222 11.74 -1.59 15.63
CA LEU A 222 12.28 -2.00 14.34
C LEU A 222 13.16 -3.24 14.50
N GLN A 223 14.10 -3.25 15.45
CA GLN A 223 14.96 -4.41 15.73
C GLN A 223 14.16 -5.67 16.07
N ARG A 224 13.13 -5.53 16.90
CA ARG A 224 12.24 -6.67 17.21
C ARG A 224 11.50 -7.14 15.97
N LEU A 225 10.96 -6.22 15.18
CA LEU A 225 10.18 -6.53 13.99
C LEU A 225 11.03 -7.21 12.92
N THR A 226 12.21 -6.68 12.60
CA THR A 226 13.11 -7.23 11.57
C THR A 226 13.65 -8.61 11.94
N SER A 227 13.75 -8.94 13.24
CA SER A 227 14.13 -10.29 13.68
C SER A 227 13.07 -11.36 13.41
N ARG A 228 11.85 -10.95 13.04
CA ARG A 228 10.69 -11.84 12.87
C ARG A 228 10.09 -11.81 11.48
N ILE A 229 10.07 -10.63 10.84
CA ILE A 229 9.34 -10.38 9.60
C ILE A 229 10.20 -9.47 8.72
N PRO A 230 10.30 -9.72 7.39
CA PRO A 230 10.94 -8.78 6.48
C PRO A 230 10.31 -7.39 6.57
N VAL A 231 11.14 -6.35 6.65
CA VAL A 231 10.67 -4.95 6.74
C VAL A 231 11.19 -4.15 5.56
N LYS A 232 10.28 -3.36 4.97
CA LYS A 232 10.59 -2.28 4.03
C LYS A 232 10.28 -0.96 4.71
N LEU A 233 11.26 -0.08 4.83
CA LEU A 233 10.99 1.28 5.29
C LEU A 233 10.36 2.09 4.16
N VAL A 234 9.26 2.76 4.44
CA VAL A 234 8.55 3.60 3.46
C VAL A 234 8.72 5.07 3.80
N CYS A 235 9.34 5.81 2.89
CA CYS A 235 9.54 7.25 2.95
C CYS A 235 8.73 7.95 1.86
N ILE A 236 7.70 8.71 2.25
CA ILE A 236 6.98 9.56 1.30
C ILE A 236 7.78 10.85 1.12
N VAL A 237 8.33 11.04 -0.08
CA VAL A 237 9.20 12.17 -0.42
C VAL A 237 8.37 13.45 -0.53
N GLN A 238 8.87 14.53 0.08
CA GLN A 238 8.16 15.81 0.15
C GLN A 238 9.10 16.94 0.57
N ALA A 239 8.75 18.17 0.19
CA ALA A 239 9.40 19.37 0.70
C ALA A 239 9.29 19.43 2.24
N GLY A 240 10.40 19.72 2.90
CA GLY A 240 10.50 19.68 4.37
C GLY A 240 10.74 18.27 4.95
N GLY A 241 10.94 17.26 4.10
CA GLY A 241 11.44 15.94 4.44
C GLY A 241 12.55 15.52 3.47
N VAL A 242 12.54 14.26 3.03
CA VAL A 242 13.42 13.80 1.95
C VAL A 242 12.93 14.40 0.62
N ALA A 243 13.74 15.27 0.01
CA ALA A 243 13.34 16.03 -1.19
C ALA A 243 14.40 16.07 -2.30
N THR A 244 15.65 15.77 -1.99
CA THR A 244 16.79 15.82 -2.92
C THR A 244 17.52 14.48 -2.97
N ALA A 245 18.39 14.31 -3.97
CA ALA A 245 19.25 13.13 -4.06
C ALA A 245 20.20 12.98 -2.85
N GLY A 246 20.64 14.10 -2.25
CA GLY A 246 21.42 14.08 -1.01
C GLY A 246 20.62 13.49 0.15
N ASP A 247 19.38 13.94 0.33
CA ASP A 247 18.50 13.41 1.38
C ASP A 247 18.21 11.92 1.19
N VAL A 248 18.09 11.46 -0.07
CA VAL A 248 17.95 10.04 -0.41
C VAL A 248 19.18 9.26 0.04
N LEU A 249 20.38 9.72 -0.28
CA LEU A 249 21.63 9.08 0.13
C LEU A 249 21.77 9.02 1.65
N ASP A 250 21.44 10.10 2.36
CA ASP A 250 21.45 10.16 3.83
C ASP A 250 20.46 9.16 4.44
N TYR A 251 19.23 9.12 3.91
CA TYR A 251 18.21 8.17 4.35
C TYR A 251 18.64 6.72 4.12
N LEU A 252 19.22 6.41 2.95
CA LEU A 252 19.73 5.07 2.64
C LEU A 252 20.94 4.69 3.50
N GLY A 253 21.82 5.65 3.81
CA GLY A 253 22.92 5.47 4.75
C GLY A 253 22.42 5.06 6.12
N TRP A 254 21.49 5.84 6.67
CA TRP A 254 20.85 5.57 7.95
C TRP A 254 20.11 4.22 7.96
N ALA A 255 19.31 3.91 6.94
CA ALA A 255 18.58 2.64 6.86
C ALA A 255 19.53 1.44 6.86
N ARG A 256 20.65 1.54 6.15
CA ARG A 256 21.68 0.48 6.10
C ARG A 256 22.36 0.27 7.46
N GLU A 257 22.65 1.33 8.20
CA GLU A 257 23.22 1.24 9.56
C GLU A 257 22.28 0.48 10.53
N LEU A 258 20.98 0.51 10.27
CA LEU A 258 19.97 -0.24 11.03
C LEU A 258 19.80 -1.69 10.57
N GLY A 259 20.52 -2.12 9.52
CA GLY A 259 20.37 -3.45 8.94
C GLY A 259 19.06 -3.65 8.16
N VAL A 260 18.42 -2.56 7.72
CA VAL A 260 17.22 -2.65 6.88
C VAL A 260 17.63 -3.02 5.45
N GLU A 261 16.99 -4.04 4.90
CA GLU A 261 17.33 -4.58 3.58
C GLU A 261 16.56 -3.93 2.43
N ALA A 262 15.48 -3.18 2.72
CA ALA A 262 14.63 -2.57 1.71
C ALA A 262 14.08 -1.20 2.10
N VAL A 263 14.13 -0.26 1.16
CA VAL A 263 13.56 1.10 1.28
C VAL A 263 12.68 1.41 0.07
N VAL A 264 11.51 2.00 0.32
CA VAL A 264 10.61 2.54 -0.70
C VAL A 264 10.53 4.05 -0.54
N PHE A 265 10.92 4.78 -1.57
CA PHE A 265 10.63 6.20 -1.74
C PHE A 265 9.35 6.35 -2.56
N ARG A 266 8.34 6.99 -2.00
CA ARG A 266 7.01 7.11 -2.60
C ARG A 266 6.66 8.57 -2.84
N GLU A 267 6.24 8.90 -4.04
CA GLU A 267 5.66 10.20 -4.38
C GLU A 267 4.27 10.35 -3.75
N PHE A 268 3.85 11.57 -3.44
CA PHE A 268 2.42 11.82 -3.30
C PHE A 268 1.69 11.50 -4.62
N SER A 269 0.56 10.81 -4.51
CA SER A 269 -0.27 10.52 -5.69
C SER A 269 -0.68 11.79 -6.40
N GLN A 270 -0.65 11.75 -7.74
CA GLN A 270 -1.19 12.82 -8.57
C GLN A 270 -2.71 12.85 -8.40
N LEU A 271 -3.23 13.98 -7.93
CA LEU A 271 -4.66 14.17 -7.70
C LEU A 271 -5.32 14.73 -8.95
N ASP A 272 -6.58 14.36 -9.18
CA ASP A 272 -7.43 14.94 -10.22
C ASP A 272 -8.44 15.94 -9.64
N ASP A 273 -9.25 16.52 -10.52
CA ASP A 273 -10.30 17.47 -10.16
C ASP A 273 -11.49 16.82 -9.43
N SER A 274 -11.46 15.51 -9.16
CA SER A 274 -12.52 14.86 -8.39
C SER A 274 -12.46 15.19 -6.90
N TYR A 275 -11.32 15.68 -6.40
CA TYR A 275 -11.13 16.06 -5.01
C TYR A 275 -11.51 17.52 -4.73
N LYS A 276 -12.06 17.79 -3.55
CA LYS A 276 -12.31 19.15 -3.05
C LYS A 276 -10.98 19.82 -2.69
N ASP A 277 -10.92 21.13 -2.90
CA ASP A 277 -9.82 21.96 -2.42
C ASP A 277 -9.87 22.08 -0.88
N ASN A 278 -9.12 21.21 -0.19
CA ASN A 278 -9.03 21.18 1.26
C ASN A 278 -7.56 21.30 1.73
N VAL A 279 -7.35 21.31 3.05
CA VAL A 279 -6.00 21.49 3.62
C VAL A 279 -5.03 20.41 3.13
N THR A 280 -5.51 19.17 2.99
CA THR A 280 -4.71 18.03 2.53
C THR A 280 -4.33 18.17 1.05
N SER A 281 -5.28 18.47 0.17
CA SER A 281 -5.01 18.64 -1.26
C SER A 281 -4.04 19.80 -1.52
N ARG A 282 -4.20 20.93 -0.82
CA ARG A 282 -3.26 22.07 -0.92
C ARG A 282 -1.88 21.72 -0.40
N TYR A 283 -1.81 20.98 0.71
CA TYR A 283 -0.52 20.52 1.25
C TYR A 283 0.20 19.63 0.24
N ILE A 284 -0.49 18.62 -0.31
CA ILE A 284 0.07 17.73 -1.33
C ILE A 284 0.56 18.56 -2.53
N ALA A 285 -0.28 19.43 -3.08
CA ALA A 285 0.08 20.26 -4.23
C ALA A 285 1.30 21.16 -3.96
N GLY A 286 1.40 21.76 -2.76
CA GLY A 286 2.48 22.69 -2.42
C GLY A 286 3.78 22.04 -1.95
N THR A 287 3.79 20.74 -1.63
CA THR A 287 4.97 20.06 -1.06
C THR A 287 5.39 18.81 -1.83
N ARG A 288 4.67 18.44 -2.90
CA ARG A 288 4.99 17.30 -3.75
C ARG A 288 6.35 17.48 -4.42
N ILE A 289 7.16 16.43 -4.33
CA ILE A 289 8.39 16.27 -5.11
C ILE A 289 8.08 15.25 -6.20
N PRO A 290 8.09 15.62 -7.50
CA PRO A 290 7.88 14.67 -8.58
C PRO A 290 8.97 13.58 -8.55
N MET A 291 8.56 12.31 -8.63
CA MET A 291 9.50 11.18 -8.58
C MET A 291 10.45 11.17 -9.77
N ALA A 292 9.96 11.63 -10.93
CA ALA A 292 10.75 11.83 -12.13
C ALA A 292 12.01 12.65 -11.84
N ASP A 293 11.79 13.87 -11.34
CA ASP A 293 12.83 14.85 -11.08
C ASP A 293 13.78 14.39 -9.96
N LEU A 294 13.24 13.75 -8.91
CA LEU A 294 14.07 13.21 -7.83
C LEU A 294 14.98 12.07 -8.32
N LEU A 295 14.44 11.19 -9.16
CA LEU A 295 15.20 10.10 -9.72
C LEU A 295 16.28 10.59 -10.68
N GLU A 296 15.96 11.57 -11.54
CA GLU A 296 16.94 12.23 -12.41
C GLU A 296 18.08 12.83 -11.57
N GLN A 297 17.76 13.55 -10.48
CA GLN A 297 18.78 14.05 -9.55
C GLN A 297 19.62 12.91 -8.96
N CYS A 298 19.02 11.80 -8.54
CA CYS A 298 19.75 10.65 -8.00
C CYS A 298 20.71 10.05 -9.04
N LEU A 299 20.26 9.91 -10.28
CA LEU A 299 21.08 9.35 -11.37
C LEU A 299 22.16 10.31 -11.86
N ASN A 300 22.02 11.61 -11.58
CA ASN A 300 23.06 12.61 -11.80
C ASN A 300 24.04 12.74 -10.62
N GLN A 301 23.78 12.08 -9.48
CA GLN A 301 24.73 12.02 -8.37
C GLN A 301 25.72 10.86 -8.55
N PRO A 302 27.04 11.11 -8.70
CA PRO A 302 28.02 10.06 -8.99
C PRO A 302 28.04 8.92 -7.96
N GLU A 303 27.85 9.24 -6.68
CA GLU A 303 27.81 8.23 -5.61
C GLU A 303 26.64 7.25 -5.76
N PHE A 304 25.49 7.74 -6.20
CA PHE A 304 24.30 6.94 -6.41
C PHE A 304 24.40 6.18 -7.73
N ALA A 305 24.61 6.91 -8.83
CA ALA A 305 24.64 6.38 -10.19
C ALA A 305 25.67 5.26 -10.37
N GLY A 306 26.89 5.43 -9.82
CA GLY A 306 27.95 4.42 -9.92
C GLY A 306 27.72 3.15 -9.09
N ARG A 307 26.70 3.12 -8.22
CA ARG A 307 26.45 2.01 -7.28
C ARG A 307 25.02 1.47 -7.33
N PHE A 308 24.15 2.08 -8.13
CA PHE A 308 22.77 1.66 -8.29
C PHE A 308 22.65 0.66 -9.43
N GLY A 309 22.29 -0.58 -9.10
CA GLY A 309 21.97 -1.61 -10.09
C GLY A 309 20.48 -1.63 -10.35
N PHE A 310 20.04 -1.42 -11.59
CA PHE A 310 18.64 -1.54 -11.97
C PHE A 310 18.21 -3.01 -11.98
N GLU A 311 17.04 -3.30 -11.39
CA GLU A 311 16.46 -4.63 -11.37
C GLU A 311 15.27 -4.73 -12.33
N GLN A 312 14.27 -3.86 -12.14
CA GLN A 312 13.00 -4.00 -12.85
C GLN A 312 12.14 -2.73 -12.71
N VAL A 313 11.27 -2.49 -13.68
CA VAL A 313 10.11 -1.61 -13.53
C VAL A 313 8.85 -2.44 -13.29
N THR A 314 7.99 -2.01 -12.39
CA THR A 314 6.63 -2.56 -12.28
C THR A 314 5.62 -1.54 -12.78
N GLU A 315 4.69 -1.98 -13.63
CA GLU A 315 3.52 -1.18 -14.02
C GLU A 315 2.25 -1.78 -13.40
N GLY A 316 1.63 -1.02 -12.53
CA GLY A 316 0.33 -1.31 -11.92
C GLY A 316 -0.82 -0.66 -12.68
N TYR A 317 -2.04 -0.85 -12.18
CA TYR A 317 -3.23 -0.29 -12.84
C TYR A 317 -3.36 1.24 -12.69
N TYR A 318 -2.61 1.84 -11.75
CA TYR A 318 -2.58 3.30 -11.52
C TYR A 318 -1.23 3.80 -10.96
N PHE A 319 -0.21 2.95 -10.89
CA PHE A 319 1.07 3.26 -10.28
C PHE A 319 2.20 2.60 -11.05
N TRP A 320 3.43 3.06 -10.81
CA TRP A 320 4.63 2.39 -11.29
C TRP A 320 5.72 2.41 -10.23
N ASN A 321 6.61 1.42 -10.30
CA ASN A 321 7.77 1.30 -9.45
C ASN A 321 9.03 1.15 -10.31
N LEU A 322 10.10 1.86 -9.97
CA LEU A 322 11.46 1.49 -10.37
C LEU A 322 12.13 0.79 -9.20
N VAL A 323 12.61 -0.42 -9.44
CA VAL A 323 13.31 -1.24 -8.45
C VAL A 323 14.77 -1.38 -8.86
N GLY A 324 15.65 -1.23 -7.89
CA GLY A 324 17.05 -1.60 -8.02
C GLY A 324 17.70 -1.89 -6.68
N HIS A 325 19.02 -2.00 -6.71
CA HIS A 325 19.85 -2.24 -5.54
C HIS A 325 20.88 -1.15 -5.38
N TYR A 326 20.99 -0.61 -4.17
CA TYR A 326 22.03 0.33 -3.77
C TYR A 326 22.83 -0.29 -2.62
N ARG A 327 24.10 -0.64 -2.88
CA ARG A 327 25.00 -1.25 -1.88
C ARG A 327 24.36 -2.45 -1.14
N GLY A 328 23.72 -3.34 -1.88
CA GLY A 328 23.08 -4.55 -1.35
C GLY A 328 21.66 -4.37 -0.80
N MET A 329 21.22 -3.13 -0.55
CA MET A 329 19.85 -2.82 -0.13
C MET A 329 18.94 -2.67 -1.34
N ARG A 330 17.75 -3.26 -1.32
CA ARG A 330 16.72 -3.06 -2.35
C ARG A 330 16.10 -1.66 -2.17
N VAL A 331 16.07 -0.88 -3.24
CA VAL A 331 15.50 0.47 -3.24
C VAL A 331 14.42 0.53 -4.31
N THR A 332 13.26 1.07 -3.94
CA THR A 332 12.13 1.26 -4.84
C THR A 332 11.74 2.73 -4.89
N PHE A 333 11.64 3.28 -6.09
CA PHE A 333 11.02 4.58 -6.34
C PHE A 333 9.62 4.35 -6.90
N GLU A 334 8.61 4.94 -6.29
CA GLU A 334 7.20 4.68 -6.60
C GLU A 334 6.44 5.98 -6.85
N ALA A 335 5.61 6.00 -7.90
CA ALA A 335 4.65 7.07 -8.14
C ALA A 335 3.28 6.51 -8.54
N SER A 336 2.23 7.29 -8.30
CA SER A 336 0.85 6.88 -8.56
C SER A 336 -0.01 8.03 -9.05
N ASP A 337 -1.06 7.70 -9.81
CA ASP A 337 -2.00 8.63 -10.43
C ASP A 337 -3.44 8.26 -10.04
N TYR A 338 -4.08 9.13 -9.25
CA TYR A 338 -5.47 8.91 -8.82
C TYR A 338 -6.49 9.18 -9.94
N ALA A 339 -6.16 9.98 -10.95
CA ALA A 339 -6.99 10.12 -12.14
C ALA A 339 -7.09 8.78 -12.87
N LEU A 340 -5.96 8.10 -13.05
CA LEU A 340 -5.93 6.77 -13.65
C LEU A 340 -6.65 5.75 -12.76
N MET A 341 -6.45 5.81 -11.44
CA MET A 341 -7.18 4.96 -10.49
C MET A 341 -8.70 5.10 -10.64
N HIS A 342 -9.22 6.34 -10.69
CA HIS A 342 -10.65 6.58 -10.84
C HIS A 342 -11.18 6.09 -12.18
N ARG A 343 -10.44 6.29 -13.29
CA ARG A 343 -10.81 5.72 -14.60
C ARG A 343 -10.90 4.19 -14.55
N GLN A 344 -9.95 3.53 -13.90
CA GLN A 344 -9.94 2.08 -13.78
C GLN A 344 -11.09 1.56 -12.92
N HIS A 345 -11.35 2.17 -11.76
CA HIS A 345 -12.51 1.79 -10.93
C HIS A 345 -13.85 2.08 -11.64
N GLY A 346 -13.90 3.14 -12.45
CA GLY A 346 -15.07 3.48 -13.29
C GLY A 346 -15.32 2.54 -14.47
N SER A 347 -14.36 1.69 -14.84
CA SER A 347 -14.48 0.79 -16.00
C SER A 347 -15.46 -0.38 -15.80
N GLY A 348 -15.86 -0.67 -14.55
CA GLY A 348 -16.65 -1.84 -14.20
C GLY A 348 -15.82 -3.11 -13.94
N ASN A 349 -14.52 -3.11 -14.25
CA ASN A 349 -13.59 -4.17 -13.86
C ASN A 349 -13.12 -3.98 -12.42
N VAL A 350 -12.76 -5.08 -11.75
CA VAL A 350 -12.30 -5.08 -10.35
C VAL A 350 -10.79 -5.22 -10.31
N TYR A 351 -10.10 -4.16 -9.88
CA TYR A 351 -8.64 -4.14 -9.68
C TYR A 351 -8.21 -4.24 -8.22
N LYS A 352 -9.14 -3.97 -7.30
CA LYS A 352 -8.92 -3.99 -5.85
C LYS A 352 -10.22 -4.33 -5.14
N LEU A 353 -10.11 -5.02 -4.01
CA LEU A 353 -11.21 -5.36 -3.11
C LEU A 353 -10.97 -4.66 -1.77
N VAL A 354 -11.91 -3.86 -1.30
CA VAL A 354 -11.84 -3.18 0.00
C VAL A 354 -13.10 -3.47 0.79
N PHE A 355 -12.94 -4.00 2.01
CA PHE A 355 -14.04 -4.24 2.92
C PHE A 355 -14.08 -3.12 3.97
N HIS A 356 -15.20 -2.42 4.06
CA HIS A 356 -15.37 -1.23 4.87
C HIS A 356 -16.15 -1.51 6.16
N ALA A 357 -15.99 -0.62 7.14
CA ALA A 357 -16.65 -0.72 8.44
C ALA A 357 -18.20 -0.74 8.39
N ASN A 358 -18.80 -0.25 7.30
CA ASN A 358 -20.25 -0.30 7.07
C ASN A 358 -20.75 -1.67 6.54
N GLY A 359 -19.87 -2.68 6.41
CA GLY A 359 -20.23 -4.01 5.93
C GLY A 359 -20.22 -4.17 4.41
N ASN A 360 -19.81 -3.13 3.66
CA ASN A 360 -19.70 -3.20 2.21
C ASN A 360 -18.33 -3.74 1.78
N LEU A 361 -18.34 -4.65 0.80
CA LEU A 361 -17.19 -5.01 -0.02
C LEU A 361 -17.27 -4.22 -1.33
N CYS A 362 -16.26 -3.39 -1.62
CA CYS A 362 -16.23 -2.49 -2.77
C CYS A 362 -15.04 -2.78 -3.69
N ALA A 363 -15.18 -2.42 -4.98
CA ALA A 363 -14.11 -2.47 -5.98
C ALA A 363 -13.18 -1.24 -5.94
N GLY A 364 -13.01 -0.61 -4.78
CA GLY A 364 -12.26 0.63 -4.62
C GLY A 364 -12.33 1.17 -3.19
N TRP A 365 -11.73 2.33 -2.95
CA TRP A 365 -11.56 2.90 -1.60
C TRP A 365 -12.77 3.68 -1.05
N ASN A 366 -13.80 3.84 -1.86
CA ASN A 366 -15.00 4.58 -1.50
C ASN A 366 -16.09 3.61 -1.00
N PRO A 367 -16.57 3.77 0.25
CA PRO A 367 -17.43 2.78 0.90
C PRO A 367 -18.87 2.76 0.38
N GLU A 368 -19.21 3.68 -0.52
CA GLU A 368 -20.55 3.88 -1.10
C GLU A 368 -20.56 3.69 -2.62
N ARG A 369 -19.42 3.36 -3.24
CA ARG A 369 -19.29 3.19 -4.70
C ARG A 369 -18.74 1.82 -5.06
N HIS A 370 -19.11 1.36 -6.25
CA HIS A 370 -18.66 0.08 -6.80
C HIS A 370 -18.85 -1.08 -5.81
N ILE A 371 -19.99 -1.07 -5.10
CA ILE A 371 -20.32 -2.10 -4.10
C ILE A 371 -20.52 -3.43 -4.83
N LEU A 372 -19.73 -4.41 -4.43
CA LEU A 372 -19.76 -5.79 -4.93
C LEU A 372 -20.67 -6.66 -4.06
N PHE A 373 -20.60 -6.48 -2.75
CA PHE A 373 -21.41 -7.17 -1.75
C PHE A 373 -21.74 -6.23 -0.58
N SER A 374 -22.92 -6.38 0.00
CA SER A 374 -23.35 -5.63 1.18
C SER A 374 -24.16 -6.55 2.08
N SER A 375 -23.70 -6.73 3.32
CA SER A 375 -24.40 -7.59 4.30
C SER A 375 -25.78 -7.06 4.69
N ALA A 376 -26.01 -5.75 4.58
CA ALA A 376 -27.33 -5.15 4.83
C ALA A 376 -28.40 -5.54 3.77
N ARG A 377 -27.99 -6.07 2.60
CA ARG A 377 -28.92 -6.57 1.58
C ARG A 377 -29.38 -8.01 1.80
N GLU A 378 -28.66 -8.82 2.56
CA GLU A 378 -29.09 -10.19 2.89
C GLU A 378 -30.33 -10.18 3.81
N GLU A 379 -30.41 -9.25 4.77
CA GLU A 379 -31.58 -9.13 5.66
C GLU A 379 -32.88 -8.77 4.91
N ALA A 380 -32.79 -8.00 3.81
CA ALA A 380 -33.96 -7.60 3.02
C ALA A 380 -34.44 -8.68 2.01
N LEU A 381 -33.66 -9.74 1.80
CA LEU A 381 -34.02 -10.86 0.91
C LEU A 381 -34.48 -12.11 1.67
N ILE A 382 -34.28 -12.14 2.99
CA ILE A 382 -34.70 -13.21 3.90
C ILE A 382 -35.90 -12.76 4.77
N GLY A 383 -36.28 -11.47 4.72
CA GLY A 383 -37.42 -10.88 5.42
C GLY A 383 -38.73 -10.91 4.64
#